data_AF-A0A392Q599-F1
#
_entry.id   AF-A0A392Q599-F1
#
_cell.length_a   1.000
_cell.length_b   1.000
_cell.length_c   1.000
_cell.angle_alpha   90.00
_cell.angle_beta   90.00
_cell.angle_gamma   90.00
#
_symmetry.space_group_name_H-M   'P 1'
#
loop_
_entity.id
_entity.type
_entity.pdbx_description
1 polymer ?
#
loop_
_entity_poly.entity_id
_entity_poly.type
_entity_poly.pdbx_seq_one_letter_code
_entity_poly.pdbx_strand_id
1 'polypeptide(L)' 'NSLQVEIGELKGRLTEVISNCDALCKRIAAEGPEPLRSSIKPFAIAKADEEICSSSTSLHTVTKTSPPSAE' A
#
# COMPACT_ATOMS: atom_id res chain seq x y z
N ASN A 1 -24.79 -18.80 -20.56
CA ASN A 1 -23.62 -18.35 -21.34
C ASN A 1 -23.15 -16.93 -21.02
N SER A 2 -24.00 -16.01 -20.52
CA SER A 2 -23.58 -14.65 -20.13
C SER A 2 -22.63 -14.63 -18.92
N LEU A 3 -22.95 -15.36 -17.85
CA LEU A 3 -22.17 -15.39 -16.60
C LEU A 3 -20.70 -15.80 -16.82
N GLN A 4 -20.44 -16.71 -17.75
CA GLN A 4 -19.10 -17.21 -18.01
C GLN A 4 -18.23 -16.16 -18.72
N VAL A 5 -18.84 -15.32 -19.56
CA VAL A 5 -18.18 -14.17 -20.19
C VAL A 5 -17.87 -13.11 -19.14
N GLU A 6 -18.84 -12.76 -18.29
CA GLU A 6 -18.67 -11.78 -17.21
C GLU A 6 -17.57 -12.17 -16.21
N ILE A 7 -17.51 -13.45 -15.82
CA ILE A 7 -16.42 -14.00 -14.98
C ILE A 7 -15.07 -13.88 -15.70
N GLY A 8 -15.04 -14.17 -17.01
CA GLY A 8 -13.84 -14.03 -17.83
C GLY A 8 -13.32 -12.59 -17.88
N GLU A 9 -14.22 -11.64 -18.09
CA GLU A 9 -13.92 -10.20 -18.11
C GLU A 9 -13.45 -9.70 -16.76
N LEU A 10 -14.13 -10.07 -15.67
CA LEU A 10 -13.74 -9.69 -14.31
C LEU A 10 -12.33 -10.20 -13.99
N LYS A 11 -12.02 -11.45 -14.36
CA LYS A 11 -10.69 -12.03 -14.19
C LYS A 11 -9.64 -11.26 -15.00
N GLY A 12 -9.93 -10.92 -16.25
CA GLY A 12 -9.04 -10.14 -17.10
C GLY A 12 -8.73 -8.76 -16.50
N ARG A 13 -9.77 -8.04 -16.08
CA ARG A 13 -9.64 -6.73 -15.41
C ARG A 13 -8.83 -6.81 -14.13
N LEU A 14 -9.04 -7.86 -13.32
CA LEU A 14 -8.27 -8.08 -12.10
C LEU A 14 -6.78 -8.32 -12.43
N THR A 15 -6.46 -9.15 -13.42
CA THR A 15 -5.08 -9.38 -13.86
C THR A 15 -4.40 -8.09 -14.31
N GLU A 16 -5.10 -7.24 -15.07
CA GLU A 16 -4.58 -5.96 -15.52
C GLU A 16 -4.28 -5.01 -14.35
N VAL A 17 -5.21 -4.91 -13.39
CA VAL A 17 -5.01 -4.09 -12.18
C VAL A 17 -3.78 -4.56 -11.40
N ILE A 18 -3.63 -5.87 -11.20
CA ILE A 18 -2.45 -6.43 -10.52
C ILE A 18 -1.16 -6.08 -11.28
N SER A 19 -1.15 -6.23 -12.60
CA SER A 19 0.01 -5.90 -13.43
C SER A 19 0.35 -4.41 -13.38
N ASN A 20 -0.66 -3.54 -13.33
CA ASN A 20 -0.48 -2.10 -13.23
C ASN A 20 0.14 -1.71 -11.87
N CYS A 21 -0.38 -2.29 -10.80
CA CYS A 21 0.15 -2.09 -9.45
C CYS A 21 1.60 -2.58 -9.33
N ASP A 22 1.94 -3.74 -9.87
CA ASP A 22 3.31 -4.26 -9.88
C ASP A 22 4.27 -3.35 -10.65
N ALA A 23 3.87 -2.89 -11.84
CA ALA A 23 4.66 -1.94 -12.63
C ALA A 23 4.88 -0.62 -11.87
N LEU A 24 3.86 -0.13 -11.15
CA LEU A 24 3.96 1.05 -10.31
C LEU A 24 4.92 0.84 -9.13
N CYS A 25 4.80 -0.27 -8.41
CA CYS A 25 5.70 -0.62 -7.32
C CYS A 25 7.16 -0.68 -7.79
N LYS A 26 7.43 -1.29 -8.95
CA LYS A 26 8.76 -1.34 -9.55
C LYS A 26 9.30 0.05 -9.88
N ARG A 27 8.47 0.94 -10.44
CA ARG A 27 8.88 2.32 -10.74
C ARG A 27 9.21 3.10 -9.47
N ILE A 28 8.37 2.98 -8.44
CA ILE A 28 8.66 3.65 -7.16
C ILE A 28 9.96 3.11 -6.56
N ALA A 29 10.20 1.79 -6.60
CA ALA A 29 11.43 1.19 -6.08
C ALA A 29 12.69 1.66 -6.80
N ALA A 30 12.60 1.92 -8.12
CA ALA A 30 13.72 2.34 -8.95
C ALA A 30 13.98 3.86 -8.91
N GLU A 31 12.93 4.67 -8.97
CA GLU A 31 13.02 6.11 -9.26
C GLU A 31 12.34 6.98 -8.18
N GLY A 32 11.68 6.37 -7.21
CA GLY A 32 10.94 7.10 -6.19
C GLY A 32 11.84 7.82 -5.18
N PRO A 33 11.36 8.89 -4.54
CA PRO A 33 12.03 9.48 -3.40
C PRO A 33 12.09 8.48 -2.23
N GLU A 34 13.17 8.55 -1.44
CA GLU A 34 13.46 7.59 -0.36
C GLU A 34 12.30 7.30 0.60
N PRO A 35 11.51 8.29 1.06
CA PRO A 35 10.35 8.04 1.93
C PRO A 35 9.26 7.20 1.26
N LEU A 36 9.11 7.28 -0.06
CA LEU A 36 8.16 6.46 -0.79
C LEU A 36 8.72 5.06 -0.98
N ARG A 37 9.99 4.92 -1.34
CA ARG A 37 10.67 3.62 -1.49
C ARG A 37 10.59 2.79 -0.20
N SER A 38 10.78 3.41 0.96
CA SER A 38 10.69 2.75 2.26
C SER A 38 9.26 2.41 2.70
N SER A 39 8.25 3.11 2.18
CA SER A 39 6.85 2.90 2.51
C SER A 39 6.15 1.88 1.59
N ILE A 40 6.67 1.59 0.40
CA ILE A 40 6.01 0.61 -0.47
C ILE A 40 6.22 -0.80 0.07
N LYS A 41 5.13 -1.55 0.17
CA LYS A 41 5.16 -3.00 0.33
C LYS A 41 4.68 -3.57 -0.98
N PRO A 42 5.58 -4.13 -1.83
CA PRO A 42 5.15 -4.82 -3.04
C PRO A 42 4.06 -5.83 -2.68
N PHE A 43 3.14 -6.09 -3.62
CA PHE A 43 2.21 -7.20 -3.49
C PHE A 43 3.02 -8.50 -3.52
N ALA A 44 3.61 -8.88 -2.39
CA ALA A 44 4.14 -10.21 -2.21
C ALA A 44 2.94 -11.13 -2.39
N ILE A 45 2.97 -11.94 -3.46
CA ILE A 45 2.14 -13.14 -3.50
C ILE A 45 2.56 -13.88 -2.24
N ALA A 46 1.70 -13.85 -1.22
CA ALA A 46 2.00 -14.46 0.07
C ALA A 46 2.39 -15.90 -0.19
N LYS A 47 3.70 -16.19 -0.20
CA LYS A 47 4.14 -17.48 0.29
C LYS A 47 3.66 -17.45 1.74
N ALA A 48 2.85 -18.43 2.09
CA ALA A 48 1.99 -18.44 3.27
C ALA A 48 2.76 -18.49 4.62
N ASP A 49 3.84 -17.73 4.77
CA ASP A 49 4.77 -17.80 5.88
C ASP A 49 5.48 -16.45 6.13
N GLU A 50 4.75 -15.33 6.04
CA GLU A 50 5.26 -14.08 6.62
C GLU A 50 4.18 -13.47 7.51
N GLU A 51 4.40 -13.62 8.81
CA GLU A 51 3.70 -12.96 9.90
C GLU A 51 3.26 -11.56 9.48
N ILE A 52 1.94 -11.32 9.50
CA ILE A 52 1.36 -9.99 9.40
C ILE A 52 1.84 -9.23 10.65
N CYS A 53 3.02 -8.62 10.58
CA CYS A 53 3.44 -7.67 11.58
C CYS A 53 2.51 -6.46 11.44
N SER A 54 1.42 -6.51 12.22
CA SER A 54 0.53 -5.39 12.47
C SER A 54 1.32 -4.33 13.24
N SER A 55 2.21 -3.64 12.55
CA SER A 55 2.82 -2.42 13.05
C SER A 55 1.73 -1.38 13.09
N SER A 56 1.04 -1.30 14.23
CA SER A 56 0.13 -0.23 14.60
C SER A 56 0.82 1.11 14.34
N THR A 57 0.33 1.87 13.36
CA THR A 57 0.77 3.25 13.18
C THR A 57 0.17 4.04 14.33
N SER A 58 0.91 4.15 15.43
CA SER A 58 0.60 5.07 16.52
C SER A 58 0.53 6.48 15.93
N LEU A 59 -0.68 7.04 15.88
CA LEU A 59 -0.88 8.45 15.57
C LEU A 59 -0.16 9.26 16.65
N HIS A 60 1.03 9.79 16.35
CA HIS A 60 1.66 10.78 17.20
C HIS A 60 0.92 12.10 17.00
N THR A 61 -0.09 12.36 17.83
CA THR A 61 -0.64 13.71 17.96
C THR A 61 0.48 14.63 18.45
N VAL A 62 0.77 15.65 17.65
CA VAL A 62 1.80 16.66 17.90
C VAL A 62 1.50 17.37 19.21
N THR A 63 2.28 17.09 20.25
CA THR A 63 2.33 17.90 21.48
C THR A 63 2.98 19.24 21.12
N LYS A 64 2.17 20.26 20.82
CA LYS A 64 2.67 21.64 20.70
C LYS A 64 2.50 22.37 22.04
N THR A 65 3.64 22.49 22.72
CA THR A 65 3.95 23.31 23.88
C THR A 65 3.54 24.79 23.74
N SER A 66 2.86 25.34 24.75
CA SER A 66 3.12 26.67 25.36
C SER A 66 2.10 27.00 26.47
N PRO A 67 2.52 27.43 27.69
CA PRO A 67 1.63 28.05 28.68
C PRO A 67 1.58 29.58 28.48
N PRO A 68 0.42 30.25 28.65
CA PRO A 68 0.41 31.67 28.93
C PRO A 68 0.54 31.88 30.44
N SER A 69 1.68 32.40 30.87
CA SER A 69 1.73 33.22 32.09
C SER A 69 0.89 34.47 31.85
N ALA A 70 -0.07 34.74 32.72
CA ALA A 70 -0.64 36.05 32.89
C ALA A 70 -0.86 36.30 34.39
N GLU A 71 -0.48 37.52 34.74
CA GLU A 71 -0.40 38.22 36.03
C GLU A 71 -1.54 37.97 37.03
#